data_AF-A0A1Q7TLP0-F1
#
_entry.id   AF-A0A1Q7TLP0-F1
#
_cell.length_a   1.000
_cell.length_b   1.000
_cell.length_c   1.000
_cell.angle_alpha   90.00
_cell.angle_beta   90.00
_cell.angle_gamma   90.00
#
_symmetry.space_group_name_H-M   'P 1'
#
loop_
_entity.id
_entity.type
_entity.pdbx_description
1 polymer ?
#
loop_
_entity_poly.entity_id
_entity_poly.type
_entity_poly.pdbx_seq_one_letter_code
_entity_poly.pdbx_strand_id
1 'polypeptide(L)'
;MKTAANADETGSRADNPNRTMLGATQLAWLEQTLLDAEQTGTTWKFVNISDPIDQIGPIGGSLTLVNPPTTAEYGTLGSITSIVTTGSTNNTRTVTVTSTVGLVVGQGVSGTGVPANTTISAINTDGTTFSINNNATIATGATLALTPAPSTYSPVTSDGGKSWMGGYRAERNALLKFIADHHVQNVVFLATDDHQNRINELLYSPSGQTGIQASYVEVPYCLEIVCGPLGATGPDLISNHSFALVKKLADSIANAQIAQNLEPIGLGGYHGLQNVRRLGDPHADRLRQPADFYSPDTFNYNVLDVSADGKILTVTSYGINSTVQNGFVEYDPFNNPERELFSFQIKRHP
;
A
#
# COMPACT_ATOMS: atom_id res chain seq x y z
N MET A 1 15.12 11.99 -9.72
CA MET A 1 13.76 11.44 -9.59
C MET A 1 12.76 12.06 -10.55
N LYS A 2 12.84 13.36 -10.89
CA LYS A 2 11.87 13.97 -11.79
C LYS A 2 12.41 14.40 -13.17
N THR A 3 11.54 14.55 -14.17
CA THR A 3 11.76 15.20 -15.47
C THR A 3 11.95 16.72 -15.29
N ALA A 4 12.31 17.44 -16.35
CA ALA A 4 12.33 18.90 -16.34
C ALA A 4 10.96 19.53 -15.98
N ALA A 5 9.87 18.77 -16.15
CA ALA A 5 8.51 19.14 -15.78
C ALA A 5 8.11 18.64 -14.37
N ASN A 6 9.07 18.19 -13.55
CA ASN A 6 8.84 17.60 -12.23
C ASN A 6 7.94 16.33 -12.21
N ALA A 7 7.72 15.68 -13.35
CA ALA A 7 7.04 14.38 -13.42
C ALA A 7 8.01 13.23 -13.11
N ASP A 8 7.53 12.09 -12.62
CA ASP A 8 8.36 10.90 -12.51
C ASP A 8 8.83 10.44 -13.89
N GLU A 9 10.10 10.03 -14.02
CA GLU A 9 10.63 9.53 -15.28
C GLU A 9 10.86 8.02 -15.20
N THR A 10 9.91 7.26 -15.73
CA THR A 10 9.84 5.79 -15.71
C THR A 10 10.15 5.13 -17.06
N GLY A 11 10.55 5.92 -18.06
CA GLY A 11 10.94 5.50 -19.41
C GLY A 11 12.42 5.14 -19.53
N SER A 12 13.10 5.65 -20.57
CA SER A 12 14.50 5.29 -20.90
C SER A 12 15.49 5.61 -19.78
N ARG A 13 15.13 6.53 -18.89
CA ARG A 13 15.91 6.82 -17.69
C ARG A 13 15.99 5.60 -16.77
N ALA A 14 14.90 4.90 -16.55
CA ALA A 14 14.83 3.73 -15.67
C ALA A 14 15.61 2.53 -16.26
N ASP A 15 15.69 2.45 -17.59
CA ASP A 15 16.44 1.43 -18.33
C ASP A 15 17.94 1.74 -18.47
N ASN A 16 18.41 2.88 -17.95
CA ASN A 16 19.82 3.26 -18.08
C ASN A 16 20.69 2.47 -17.08
N PRO A 17 21.63 1.62 -17.55
CA PRO A 17 22.46 0.78 -16.68
C PRO A 17 23.43 1.57 -15.80
N ASN A 18 23.67 2.85 -16.09
CA ASN A 18 24.48 3.74 -15.25
C ASN A 18 23.68 4.39 -14.11
N ARG A 19 22.37 4.12 -14.01
CA ARG A 19 21.55 4.57 -12.89
C ARG A 19 21.50 3.52 -11.80
N THR A 20 21.61 4.00 -10.58
CA THR A 20 21.86 3.15 -9.43
C THR A 20 21.18 3.73 -8.19
N MET A 21 20.49 2.86 -7.48
CA MET A 21 19.93 3.03 -6.14
C MET A 21 21.02 2.79 -5.10
N LEU A 22 21.84 1.74 -5.29
CA LEU A 22 22.82 1.27 -4.31
C LEU A 22 24.26 1.82 -4.52
N GLY A 23 24.61 2.10 -5.76
CA GLY A 23 25.98 2.21 -6.24
C GLY A 23 26.59 0.83 -6.52
N ALA A 24 27.56 0.79 -7.45
CA ALA A 24 28.20 -0.46 -7.89
C ALA A 24 28.83 -1.27 -6.74
N THR A 25 29.43 -0.61 -5.76
CA THR A 25 30.07 -1.29 -4.62
C THR A 25 29.05 -1.98 -3.71
N GLN A 26 27.93 -1.31 -3.40
CA GLN A 26 26.91 -1.89 -2.53
C GLN A 26 26.10 -2.97 -3.26
N LEU A 27 25.86 -2.82 -4.56
CA LEU A 27 25.26 -3.87 -5.40
C LEU A 27 26.12 -5.14 -5.38
N ALA A 28 27.41 -5.03 -5.72
CA ALA A 28 28.32 -6.18 -5.73
C ALA A 28 28.45 -6.84 -4.34
N TRP A 29 28.45 -6.03 -3.28
CA TRP A 29 28.44 -6.54 -1.91
C TRP A 29 27.16 -7.33 -1.58
N LEU A 30 25.98 -6.83 -1.99
CA LEU A 30 24.71 -7.53 -1.78
C LEU A 30 24.65 -8.84 -2.58
N GLU A 31 25.03 -8.81 -3.86
CA GLU A 31 25.11 -9.99 -4.73
C GLU A 31 26.03 -11.06 -4.12
N GLN A 32 27.24 -10.68 -3.69
CA GLN A 32 28.16 -11.62 -3.06
C GLN A 32 27.62 -12.16 -1.73
N THR A 33 26.97 -11.31 -0.91
CA THR A 33 26.37 -11.75 0.36
C THR A 33 25.28 -12.79 0.14
N LEU A 34 24.42 -12.59 -0.87
CA LEU A 34 23.38 -13.54 -1.25
C LEU A 34 23.97 -14.88 -1.74
N LEU A 35 25.01 -14.80 -2.57
CA LEU A 35 25.71 -15.98 -3.08
C LEU A 35 26.42 -16.75 -1.98
N ASP A 36 27.12 -16.08 -1.06
CA ASP A 36 27.78 -16.71 0.08
C ASP A 36 26.76 -17.37 1.01
N ALA A 37 25.61 -16.73 1.26
CA ALA A 37 24.52 -17.30 2.03
C ALA A 37 23.98 -18.59 1.39
N GLU A 38 23.79 -18.60 0.07
CA GLU A 38 23.41 -19.81 -0.68
C GLU A 38 24.46 -20.91 -0.52
N GLN A 39 25.74 -20.61 -0.77
CA GLN A 39 26.83 -21.58 -0.72
C GLN A 39 27.07 -22.18 0.68
N THR A 40 26.75 -21.42 1.73
CA THR A 40 26.84 -21.87 3.13
C THR A 40 25.59 -22.63 3.61
N GLY A 41 24.58 -22.80 2.77
CA GLY A 41 23.35 -23.51 3.10
C GLY A 41 22.34 -22.70 3.91
N THR A 42 22.45 -21.36 3.91
CA THR A 42 21.44 -20.49 4.52
C THR A 42 20.12 -20.66 3.79
N THR A 43 19.10 -21.14 4.48
CA THR A 43 17.84 -21.51 3.83
C THR A 43 17.06 -20.29 3.34
N TRP A 44 16.83 -19.30 4.21
CA TRP A 44 16.07 -18.08 3.91
C TRP A 44 16.98 -16.86 3.91
N LYS A 45 16.87 -16.00 2.89
CA LYS A 45 17.60 -14.72 2.81
C LYS A 45 16.59 -13.58 2.83
N PHE A 46 16.61 -12.76 3.88
CA PHE A 46 15.75 -11.60 4.01
C PHE A 46 16.53 -10.33 3.64
N VAL A 47 16.04 -9.59 2.66
CA VAL A 47 16.66 -8.34 2.18
C VAL A 47 15.72 -7.18 2.48
N ASN A 48 16.10 -6.33 3.42
CA ASN A 48 15.30 -5.16 3.80
C ASN A 48 15.68 -3.95 2.93
N ILE A 49 14.70 -3.36 2.26
CA ILE A 49 14.86 -2.21 1.34
C ILE A 49 13.81 -1.13 1.64
N SER A 50 14.14 0.12 1.34
CA SER A 50 13.26 1.26 1.68
C SER A 50 12.01 1.31 0.79
N ASP A 51 12.20 1.17 -0.52
CA ASP A 51 11.17 1.28 -1.53
C ASP A 51 10.86 -0.09 -2.15
N PRO A 52 9.60 -0.37 -2.51
CA PRO A 52 9.23 -1.64 -3.13
C PRO A 52 9.96 -1.96 -4.43
N ILE A 53 10.28 -3.25 -4.60
CA ILE A 53 10.95 -3.81 -5.77
C ILE A 53 10.00 -4.57 -6.70
N ASP A 54 8.77 -4.84 -6.30
CA ASP A 54 7.79 -5.47 -7.18
C ASP A 54 7.34 -4.56 -8.34
N GLN A 55 6.54 -5.16 -9.23
CA GLN A 55 5.98 -4.50 -10.39
C GLN A 55 4.47 -4.41 -10.21
N ILE A 56 3.94 -3.19 -10.12
CA ILE A 56 2.51 -2.97 -9.93
C ILE A 56 1.78 -2.75 -11.25
N GLY A 57 2.44 -2.08 -12.21
CA GLY A 57 1.79 -1.61 -13.45
C GLY A 57 2.63 -1.74 -14.71
N PRO A 58 2.10 -1.25 -15.85
CA PRO A 58 2.84 -1.23 -17.11
C PRO A 58 4.01 -0.24 -17.04
N ILE A 59 5.13 -0.60 -17.67
CA ILE A 59 6.28 0.30 -17.81
C ILE A 59 5.84 1.64 -18.44
N GLY A 60 6.20 2.74 -17.80
CA GLY A 60 5.95 4.07 -18.37
C GLY A 60 4.55 4.63 -18.12
N GLY A 61 3.68 3.94 -17.37
CA GLY A 61 2.30 4.37 -17.15
C GLY A 61 1.70 3.98 -15.81
N SER A 62 0.48 4.44 -15.59
CA SER A 62 -0.36 4.02 -14.46
C SER A 62 -1.36 2.96 -14.93
N LEU A 63 -1.56 1.96 -14.09
CA LEU A 63 -2.57 0.93 -14.25
C LEU A 63 -3.96 1.57 -14.19
N THR A 64 -4.75 1.40 -15.25
CA THR A 64 -6.17 1.78 -15.24
C THR A 64 -6.97 0.65 -14.63
N LEU A 65 -7.51 0.88 -13.44
CA LEU A 65 -8.29 -0.11 -12.69
C LEU A 65 -9.50 -0.61 -13.47
N VAL A 66 -9.79 -1.91 -13.38
CA VAL A 66 -10.96 -2.53 -14.01
C VAL A 66 -12.05 -2.68 -12.97
N ASN A 67 -13.22 -2.07 -13.21
CA ASN A 67 -14.37 -2.06 -12.28
C ASN A 67 -14.00 -1.70 -10.82
N PRO A 68 -13.26 -0.60 -10.59
CA PRO A 68 -12.90 -0.20 -9.23
C PRO A 68 -14.15 0.05 -8.37
N PRO A 69 -14.07 -0.12 -7.03
CA PRO A 69 -15.12 0.32 -6.14
C PRO A 69 -15.46 1.79 -6.38
N THR A 70 -16.73 2.11 -6.31
CA THR A 70 -17.22 3.49 -6.32
C THR A 70 -16.78 4.18 -5.03
N THR A 71 -16.74 5.52 -5.04
CA THR A 71 -16.38 6.30 -3.85
C THR A 71 -17.29 6.02 -2.65
N ALA A 72 -18.54 5.63 -2.89
CA ALA A 72 -19.47 5.22 -1.84
C ALA A 72 -19.12 3.87 -1.20
N GLU A 73 -18.46 2.97 -1.96
CA GLU A 73 -18.12 1.62 -1.49
C GLU A 73 -16.85 1.59 -0.62
N TYR A 74 -15.92 2.53 -0.79
CA TYR A 74 -14.76 2.70 0.12
C TYR A 74 -15.17 3.03 1.56
N GLY A 75 -16.44 3.42 1.72
CA GLY A 75 -17.04 3.89 2.95
C GLY A 75 -17.22 5.41 2.93
N THR A 76 -17.83 5.92 3.99
CA THR A 76 -18.08 7.35 4.15
C THR A 76 -17.16 7.86 5.26
N LEU A 77 -16.21 8.74 4.92
CA LEU A 77 -15.50 9.52 5.92
C LEU A 77 -16.37 10.73 6.30
N GLY A 78 -16.18 11.31 7.48
CA GLY A 78 -17.13 12.35 7.88
C GLY A 78 -18.46 11.79 8.37
N SER A 79 -18.44 10.73 9.20
CA SER A 79 -19.63 10.21 9.88
C SER A 79 -20.30 11.25 10.79
N ILE A 80 -19.56 12.31 11.15
CA ILE A 80 -20.09 13.47 11.84
C ILE A 80 -20.97 14.26 10.87
N THR A 81 -22.28 14.19 11.09
CA THR A 81 -23.30 14.94 10.36
C THR A 81 -23.64 16.28 11.04
N SER A 82 -23.18 16.49 12.27
CA SER A 82 -23.33 17.76 12.98
C SER A 82 -22.20 17.99 13.98
N ILE A 83 -21.80 19.24 14.16
CA ILE A 83 -20.75 19.63 15.11
C ILE A 83 -21.10 20.95 15.79
N VAL A 84 -20.74 21.09 17.07
CA VAL A 84 -20.99 22.31 17.85
C VAL A 84 -19.70 23.13 17.94
N THR A 85 -19.79 24.42 17.65
CA THR A 85 -18.66 25.35 17.79
C THR A 85 -18.38 25.67 19.26
N THR A 86 -17.11 25.68 19.65
CA THR A 86 -16.67 26.07 21.00
C THR A 86 -16.10 27.49 21.06
N GLY A 87 -15.84 28.09 19.90
CA GLY A 87 -15.43 29.49 19.74
C GLY A 87 -16.27 30.22 18.69
N SER A 88 -16.26 31.55 18.75
CA SER A 88 -16.91 32.38 17.73
C SER A 88 -16.01 32.57 16.52
N THR A 89 -16.58 32.44 15.32
CA THR A 89 -15.93 32.81 14.06
C THR A 89 -16.47 34.18 13.65
N ASN A 90 -15.61 35.16 13.30
CA ASN A 90 -16.06 36.51 12.93
C ASN A 90 -15.41 36.96 11.63
N ASN A 91 -16.10 36.74 10.51
CA ASN A 91 -15.59 37.00 9.16
C ASN A 91 -14.21 36.35 8.91
N THR A 92 -14.03 35.13 9.40
CA THR A 92 -12.81 34.33 9.24
C THR A 92 -13.16 32.94 8.71
N ARG A 93 -12.16 32.21 8.25
CA ARG A 93 -12.32 30.84 7.76
C ARG A 93 -12.09 29.76 8.81
N THR A 94 -11.65 30.12 10.01
CA THR A 94 -11.30 29.14 11.06
C THR A 94 -12.49 28.91 11.98
N VAL A 95 -12.88 27.65 12.12
CA VAL A 95 -13.94 27.20 13.02
C VAL A 95 -13.31 26.41 14.16
N THR A 96 -13.65 26.74 15.39
CA THR A 96 -13.17 26.06 16.60
C THR A 96 -14.25 25.14 17.16
N VAL A 97 -13.87 23.90 17.43
CA VAL A 97 -14.72 22.80 17.91
C VAL A 97 -14.01 22.02 19.02
N THR A 98 -14.71 21.11 19.68
CA THR A 98 -14.11 20.28 20.74
C THR A 98 -13.11 19.25 20.19
N SER A 99 -13.37 18.72 18.99
CA SER A 99 -12.50 17.78 18.30
C SER A 99 -12.75 17.81 16.80
N THR A 100 -11.69 17.69 16.01
CA THR A 100 -11.76 17.51 14.55
C THR A 100 -11.68 16.05 14.13
N VAL A 101 -11.60 15.11 15.08
CA VAL A 101 -11.66 13.66 14.81
C VAL A 101 -12.88 13.36 13.94
N GLY A 102 -12.69 12.68 12.82
CA GLY A 102 -13.79 12.28 11.94
C GLY A 102 -14.23 13.35 10.94
N LEU A 103 -13.76 14.60 11.02
CA LEU A 103 -13.93 15.56 9.94
C LEU A 103 -13.05 15.20 8.75
N VAL A 104 -13.47 15.59 7.54
CA VAL A 104 -12.62 15.49 6.33
C VAL A 104 -12.69 16.73 5.45
N VAL A 105 -11.59 17.03 4.77
CA VAL A 105 -11.56 18.09 3.74
C VAL A 105 -12.57 17.76 2.64
N GLY A 106 -13.36 18.76 2.25
CA GLY A 106 -14.42 18.63 1.25
C GLY A 106 -15.82 18.46 1.82
N GLN A 107 -16.00 18.16 3.11
CA GLN A 107 -17.35 18.13 3.71
C GLN A 107 -18.03 19.47 3.55
N GLY A 108 -19.27 19.47 3.05
CA GLY A 108 -20.13 20.65 3.05
C GLY A 108 -20.47 21.05 4.47
N VAL A 109 -20.40 22.35 4.75
CA VAL A 109 -20.71 22.96 6.05
C VAL A 109 -21.87 23.91 5.87
N SER A 110 -22.89 23.79 6.71
CA SER A 110 -24.05 24.68 6.70
C SER A 110 -24.52 24.99 8.11
N GLY A 111 -25.19 26.11 8.28
CA GLY A 111 -25.66 26.59 9.58
C GLY A 111 -25.80 28.10 9.59
N THR A 112 -26.33 28.65 10.68
CA THR A 112 -26.46 30.10 10.86
C THR A 112 -25.09 30.76 10.77
N GLY A 113 -24.97 31.77 9.91
CA GLY A 113 -23.72 32.52 9.73
C GLY A 113 -22.69 31.85 8.81
N VAL A 114 -23.02 30.70 8.22
CA VAL A 114 -22.19 30.01 7.22
C VAL A 114 -22.71 30.36 5.81
N PRO A 115 -21.86 30.91 4.91
CA PRO A 115 -22.25 31.15 3.53
C PRO A 115 -22.65 29.88 2.78
N ALA A 116 -23.47 30.00 1.74
CA ALA A 116 -23.79 28.89 0.85
C ALA A 116 -22.53 28.32 0.17
N ASN A 117 -22.56 27.03 -0.17
CA ASN A 117 -21.45 26.30 -0.82
C ASN A 117 -20.14 26.32 -0.02
N THR A 118 -20.26 26.39 1.32
CA THR A 118 -19.11 26.28 2.20
C THR A 118 -18.69 24.83 2.37
N THR A 119 -17.39 24.55 2.27
CA THR A 119 -16.79 23.24 2.54
C THR A 119 -15.59 23.38 3.46
N ILE A 120 -15.24 22.30 4.17
CA ILE A 120 -13.98 22.19 4.89
C ILE A 120 -12.83 22.22 3.87
N SER A 121 -11.93 23.19 4.00
CA SER A 121 -10.77 23.37 3.11
C SER A 121 -9.47 22.80 3.70
N ALA A 122 -9.37 22.72 5.01
CA ALA A 122 -8.27 22.08 5.73
C ALA A 122 -8.69 21.66 7.14
N ILE A 123 -8.08 20.62 7.67
CA ILE A 123 -8.15 20.28 9.10
C ILE A 123 -6.82 20.67 9.70
N ASN A 124 -6.85 21.51 10.74
CA ASN A 124 -5.62 22.04 11.33
C ASN A 124 -5.04 21.00 12.30
N THR A 125 -3.73 21.08 12.53
CA THR A 125 -2.98 20.06 13.30
C THR A 125 -3.17 20.17 14.81
N ASP A 126 -3.96 21.13 15.30
CA ASP A 126 -4.26 21.34 16.72
C ASP A 126 -5.38 20.44 17.26
N GLY A 127 -6.02 19.65 16.39
CA GLY A 127 -7.11 18.73 16.73
C GLY A 127 -8.43 19.39 17.13
N THR A 128 -8.52 20.72 17.12
CA THR A 128 -9.68 21.49 17.62
C THR A 128 -10.16 22.57 16.64
N THR A 129 -9.44 22.80 15.54
CA THR A 129 -9.85 23.75 14.53
C THR A 129 -9.79 23.18 13.12
N PHE A 130 -10.71 23.64 12.28
CA PHE A 130 -10.69 23.40 10.85
C PHE A 130 -10.91 24.70 10.08
N SER A 131 -10.42 24.73 8.85
CA SER A 131 -10.61 25.84 7.93
C SER A 131 -11.74 25.52 6.95
N ILE A 132 -12.53 26.53 6.60
CA ILE A 132 -13.54 26.47 5.53
C ILE A 132 -13.10 27.30 4.31
N ASN A 133 -13.71 27.08 3.15
CA ASN A 133 -13.38 27.80 1.91
C ASN A 133 -13.94 29.24 1.83
N ASN A 134 -14.96 29.57 2.63
CA ASN A 134 -15.58 30.90 2.70
C ASN A 134 -15.43 31.52 4.10
N ASN A 135 -15.34 32.85 4.20
CA ASN A 135 -15.40 33.52 5.50
C ASN A 135 -16.81 33.38 6.11
N ALA A 136 -16.89 32.98 7.37
CA ALA A 136 -18.16 32.84 8.08
C ALA A 136 -18.21 33.71 9.35
N THR A 137 -19.42 33.98 9.84
CA THR A 137 -19.66 34.66 11.12
C THR A 137 -20.56 33.78 11.97
N ILE A 138 -19.95 32.91 12.77
CA ILE A 138 -20.63 31.83 13.50
C ILE A 138 -20.54 32.13 15.00
N ALA A 139 -21.68 32.10 15.69
CA ALA A 139 -21.70 32.28 17.14
C ALA A 139 -21.08 31.07 17.86
N THR A 140 -20.55 31.31 19.07
CA THR A 140 -20.16 30.22 19.97
C THR A 140 -21.38 29.38 20.33
N GLY A 141 -21.23 28.05 20.33
CA GLY A 141 -22.30 27.11 20.64
C GLY A 141 -23.28 26.87 19.48
N ALA A 142 -22.98 27.37 18.28
CA ALA A 142 -23.78 27.10 17.10
C ALA A 142 -23.58 25.64 16.65
N THR A 143 -24.68 24.96 16.32
CA THR A 143 -24.64 23.64 15.67
C THR A 143 -24.53 23.83 14.16
N LEU A 144 -23.48 23.28 13.57
CA LEU A 144 -23.27 23.22 12.13
C LEU A 144 -23.69 21.84 11.63
N ALA A 145 -24.36 21.80 10.47
CA ALA A 145 -24.64 20.57 9.77
C ALA A 145 -23.54 20.30 8.73
N LEU A 146 -23.11 19.05 8.67
CA LEU A 146 -22.04 18.56 7.80
C LEU A 146 -22.60 17.54 6.82
N THR A 147 -22.26 17.67 5.53
CA THR A 147 -22.56 16.62 4.58
C THR A 147 -21.53 15.49 4.70
N PRO A 148 -21.94 14.22 4.72
CA PRO A 148 -20.99 13.12 4.64
C PRO A 148 -20.15 13.24 3.36
N ALA A 149 -18.86 12.90 3.43
CA ALA A 149 -17.96 12.96 2.28
C ALA A 149 -17.49 11.54 1.93
N PRO A 150 -17.65 11.10 0.69
CA PRO A 150 -17.21 9.77 0.30
C PRO A 150 -15.67 9.74 0.30
N SER A 151 -15.10 8.59 0.66
CA SER A 151 -13.66 8.49 0.80
C SER A 151 -13.00 8.21 -0.55
N THR A 152 -12.03 9.01 -0.96
CA THR A 152 -11.33 8.81 -2.25
C THR A 152 -10.06 8.01 -2.01
N TYR A 153 -10.19 6.70 -1.82
CA TYR A 153 -9.02 5.83 -1.83
C TYR A 153 -8.36 5.84 -3.23
N SER A 154 -7.06 6.07 -3.25
CA SER A 154 -6.22 6.01 -4.45
C SER A 154 -5.21 4.88 -4.26
N PRO A 155 -5.43 3.67 -4.81
CA PRO A 155 -4.44 2.61 -4.70
C PRO A 155 -3.15 3.01 -5.42
N VAL A 156 -2.04 2.40 -5.03
CA VAL A 156 -0.81 2.48 -5.80
C VAL A 156 -1.05 1.75 -7.11
N THR A 157 -1.05 2.50 -8.21
CA THR A 157 -1.30 1.99 -9.57
C THR A 157 -0.13 2.26 -10.50
N SER A 158 0.96 2.83 -10.01
CA SER A 158 2.16 3.10 -10.78
C SER A 158 3.37 2.96 -9.90
N ASP A 159 4.45 2.42 -10.45
CA ASP A 159 5.70 2.23 -9.74
C ASP A 159 6.37 3.57 -9.39
N GLY A 160 6.03 4.67 -10.07
CA GLY A 160 6.54 6.01 -9.75
C GLY A 160 8.05 6.16 -9.92
N GLY A 161 8.59 7.38 -9.83
CA GLY A 161 10.00 7.65 -10.14
C GLY A 161 10.97 7.29 -9.01
N LYS A 162 10.45 6.96 -7.83
CA LYS A 162 11.22 6.63 -6.62
C LYS A 162 11.49 5.14 -6.46
N SER A 163 10.58 4.27 -6.91
CA SER A 163 10.72 2.82 -6.72
C SER A 163 11.83 2.23 -7.58
N TRP A 164 12.20 0.98 -7.28
CA TRP A 164 13.14 0.22 -8.09
C TRP A 164 12.64 0.02 -9.52
N MET A 165 11.36 -0.33 -9.69
CA MET A 165 10.80 -0.63 -11.01
C MET A 165 10.62 0.63 -11.86
N GLY A 166 10.24 1.75 -11.24
CA GLY A 166 9.99 2.97 -11.97
C GLY A 166 11.22 3.89 -12.12
N GLY A 167 12.19 3.89 -11.20
CA GLY A 167 13.37 4.76 -11.30
C GLY A 167 14.69 4.07 -11.66
N TYR A 168 14.81 2.77 -11.37
CA TYR A 168 16.09 2.04 -11.29
C TYR A 168 16.00 0.64 -11.90
N ARG A 169 15.14 0.48 -12.92
CA ARG A 169 14.77 -0.81 -13.52
C ARG A 169 15.98 -1.62 -14.01
N ALA A 170 17.00 -0.96 -14.55
CA ALA A 170 18.23 -1.63 -14.97
C ALA A 170 19.00 -2.29 -13.80
N GLU A 171 19.22 -1.57 -12.70
CA GLU A 171 19.91 -2.12 -11.51
C GLU A 171 19.04 -3.15 -10.79
N ARG A 172 17.72 -2.89 -10.66
CA ARG A 172 16.74 -3.88 -10.20
C ARG A 172 16.89 -5.19 -10.95
N ASN A 173 16.93 -5.12 -12.28
CA ASN A 173 17.04 -6.30 -13.12
C ASN A 173 18.40 -6.99 -12.97
N ALA A 174 19.50 -6.24 -12.79
CA ALA A 174 20.82 -6.82 -12.54
C ALA A 174 20.80 -7.69 -11.27
N LEU A 175 20.27 -7.18 -10.17
CA LEU A 175 20.14 -7.92 -8.91
C LEU A 175 19.25 -9.16 -9.04
N LEU A 176 18.05 -9.01 -9.62
CA LEU A 176 17.10 -10.12 -9.77
C LEU A 176 17.61 -11.18 -10.75
N LYS A 177 18.28 -10.75 -11.82
CA LYS A 177 18.95 -11.65 -12.76
C LYS A 177 20.10 -12.39 -12.12
N PHE A 178 20.90 -11.72 -11.28
CA PHE A 178 21.97 -12.36 -10.52
C PHE A 178 21.41 -13.48 -9.62
N ILE A 179 20.34 -13.21 -8.86
CA ILE A 179 19.66 -14.22 -8.04
C ILE A 179 19.24 -15.43 -8.89
N ALA A 180 18.61 -15.19 -10.04
CA ALA A 180 18.15 -16.25 -10.92
C ALA A 180 19.30 -17.05 -11.56
N ASP A 181 20.29 -16.37 -12.13
CA ASP A 181 21.43 -16.98 -12.84
C ASP A 181 22.34 -17.79 -11.91
N HIS A 182 22.47 -17.36 -10.65
CA HIS A 182 23.26 -18.05 -9.62
C HIS A 182 22.44 -19.04 -8.80
N HIS A 183 21.16 -19.24 -9.13
CA HIS A 183 20.25 -20.13 -8.42
C HIS A 183 20.20 -19.86 -6.91
N VAL A 184 20.24 -18.58 -6.51
CA VAL A 184 20.05 -18.19 -5.10
C VAL A 184 18.57 -18.32 -4.77
N GLN A 185 18.22 -19.20 -3.83
CA GLN A 185 16.83 -19.56 -3.55
C GLN A 185 16.32 -18.98 -2.23
N ASN A 186 14.98 -18.88 -2.13
CA ASN A 186 14.23 -18.43 -0.96
C ASN A 186 14.65 -17.03 -0.49
N VAL A 187 14.69 -16.09 -1.44
CA VAL A 187 14.97 -14.68 -1.19
C VAL A 187 13.65 -13.95 -0.96
N VAL A 188 13.56 -13.22 0.16
CA VAL A 188 12.39 -12.44 0.55
C VAL A 188 12.82 -10.99 0.68
N PHE A 189 12.32 -10.14 -0.20
CA PHE A 189 12.48 -8.70 -0.06
C PHE A 189 11.41 -8.16 0.89
N LEU A 190 11.82 -7.23 1.77
CA LEU A 190 10.94 -6.56 2.72
C LEU A 190 10.99 -5.06 2.42
N ALA A 191 9.81 -4.45 2.21
CA ALA A 191 9.68 -3.02 1.95
C ALA A 191 8.47 -2.42 2.67
N THR A 192 8.34 -1.09 2.62
CA THR A 192 7.18 -0.35 3.15
C THR A 192 6.71 0.70 2.14
N ASP A 193 6.74 1.99 2.51
CA ASP A 193 6.56 3.21 1.69
C ASP A 193 5.23 3.38 0.91
N ASP A 194 4.68 2.34 0.28
CA ASP A 194 3.45 2.40 -0.50
C ASP A 194 2.16 2.41 0.33
N HIS A 195 2.29 2.36 1.66
CA HIS A 195 1.20 2.48 2.63
C HIS A 195 0.06 1.45 2.45
N GLN A 196 0.41 0.26 1.96
CA GLN A 196 -0.49 -0.87 1.79
C GLN A 196 0.28 -2.17 2.03
N ASN A 197 -0.37 -3.17 2.63
CA ASN A 197 0.25 -4.49 2.77
C ASN A 197 -0.01 -5.30 1.50
N ARG A 198 1.05 -5.76 0.83
CA ARG A 198 0.95 -6.62 -0.35
C ARG A 198 2.10 -7.60 -0.42
N ILE A 199 1.83 -8.77 -1.01
CA ILE A 199 2.84 -9.80 -1.24
C ILE A 199 2.79 -10.21 -2.70
N ASN A 200 3.94 -10.15 -3.37
CA ASN A 200 4.06 -10.43 -4.79
C ASN A 200 5.28 -11.31 -5.10
N GLU A 201 5.14 -12.15 -6.12
CA GLU A 201 6.28 -12.77 -6.77
C GLU A 201 7.08 -11.73 -7.58
N LEU A 202 8.39 -11.91 -7.67
CA LEU A 202 9.27 -10.97 -8.35
C LEU A 202 9.64 -11.47 -9.74
N LEU A 203 9.52 -10.58 -10.73
CA LEU A 203 9.86 -10.86 -12.12
C LEU A 203 11.08 -10.07 -12.60
N TYR A 204 11.81 -10.63 -13.57
CA TYR A 204 12.98 -10.02 -14.21
C TYR A 204 13.04 -10.32 -15.71
N SER A 205 13.78 -9.51 -16.46
CA SER A 205 14.10 -9.73 -17.88
C SER A 205 15.38 -10.56 -18.03
N PRO A 206 15.31 -11.81 -18.53
CA PRO A 206 16.48 -12.66 -18.72
C PRO A 206 17.48 -12.14 -19.75
N SER A 207 16.99 -11.44 -20.78
CA SER A 207 17.82 -10.83 -21.83
C SER A 207 18.50 -9.53 -21.36
N GLY A 208 18.10 -8.98 -20.22
CA GLY A 208 18.51 -7.65 -19.76
C GLY A 208 17.82 -6.50 -20.48
N GLN A 209 16.88 -6.77 -21.39
CA GLN A 209 16.11 -5.74 -22.08
C GLN A 209 14.95 -5.26 -21.21
N THR A 210 15.29 -4.46 -20.19
CA THR A 210 14.36 -4.05 -19.14
C THR A 210 13.15 -3.26 -19.62
N GLY A 211 13.22 -2.61 -20.78
CA GLY A 211 12.09 -1.89 -21.38
C GLY A 211 11.05 -2.80 -22.06
N ILE A 212 11.30 -4.11 -22.18
CA ILE A 212 10.38 -5.07 -22.80
C ILE A 212 9.71 -5.89 -21.70
N GLN A 213 8.65 -5.35 -21.11
CA GLN A 213 7.96 -5.98 -19.98
C GLN A 213 7.43 -7.38 -20.29
N ALA A 214 6.98 -7.63 -21.52
CA ALA A 214 6.53 -8.96 -21.96
C ALA A 214 7.64 -10.03 -21.99
N SER A 215 8.92 -9.65 -21.81
CA SER A 215 10.04 -10.58 -21.67
C SER A 215 10.25 -11.09 -20.25
N TYR A 216 9.52 -10.53 -19.29
CA TYR A 216 9.76 -10.77 -17.88
C TYR A 216 9.28 -12.17 -17.50
N VAL A 217 10.05 -12.84 -16.66
CA VAL A 217 9.72 -14.15 -16.08
C VAL A 217 9.94 -14.10 -14.58
N GLU A 218 9.34 -15.04 -13.85
CA GLU A 218 9.52 -15.21 -12.41
C GLU A 218 11.01 -15.41 -12.06
N VAL A 219 11.46 -14.75 -11.00
CA VAL A 219 12.71 -15.05 -10.32
C VAL A 219 12.44 -16.24 -9.41
N PRO A 220 13.04 -17.42 -9.66
CA PRO A 220 12.68 -18.63 -8.92
C PRO A 220 12.83 -18.47 -7.41
N TYR A 221 11.77 -18.78 -6.66
CA TYR A 221 11.75 -18.75 -5.19
C TYR A 221 12.10 -17.37 -4.60
N CYS A 222 11.67 -16.29 -5.26
CA CYS A 222 11.90 -14.93 -4.84
C CYS A 222 10.59 -14.15 -4.77
N LEU A 223 10.32 -13.51 -3.63
CA LEU A 223 9.09 -12.73 -3.42
C LEU A 223 9.40 -11.43 -2.68
N GLU A 224 8.47 -10.50 -2.73
CA GLU A 224 8.47 -9.30 -1.89
C GLU A 224 7.28 -9.29 -0.94
N ILE A 225 7.52 -8.84 0.28
CA ILE A 225 6.51 -8.44 1.25
C ILE A 225 6.63 -6.93 1.44
N VAL A 226 5.65 -6.19 0.94
CA VAL A 226 5.49 -4.79 1.28
C VAL A 226 4.58 -4.71 2.49
N CYS A 227 5.12 -4.26 3.61
CA CYS A 227 4.33 -4.07 4.83
C CYS A 227 3.53 -2.78 4.74
N GLY A 228 2.30 -2.82 5.25
CA GLY A 228 1.53 -1.61 5.47
C GLY A 228 2.12 -0.75 6.59
N PRO A 229 1.59 0.46 6.78
CA PRO A 229 2.04 1.34 7.84
C PRO A 229 1.51 0.84 9.19
N LEU A 230 2.36 0.87 10.22
CA LEU A 230 1.91 0.63 11.60
C LEU A 230 1.33 1.91 12.25
N GLY A 231 1.64 3.08 11.69
CA GLY A 231 1.19 4.39 12.21
C GLY A 231 1.66 5.61 11.41
N ALA A 232 1.88 5.46 10.09
CA ALA A 232 2.21 6.57 9.19
C ALA A 232 0.93 7.12 8.50
N THR A 233 1.07 8.07 7.58
CA THR A 233 -0.06 8.50 6.73
C THR A 233 -0.55 7.32 5.89
N GLY A 234 -1.86 7.23 5.62
CA GLY A 234 -2.43 6.07 4.93
C GLY A 234 -2.51 4.80 5.80
N PRO A 235 -3.42 3.86 5.52
CA PRO A 235 -4.51 3.96 4.56
C PRO A 235 -5.78 4.54 5.20
N ASP A 236 -5.69 5.77 5.68
CA ASP A 236 -6.72 6.54 6.40
C ASP A 236 -7.91 6.99 5.53
N LEU A 237 -7.91 6.59 4.25
CA LEU A 237 -8.95 6.88 3.28
C LEU A 237 -9.93 5.72 3.03
N ILE A 238 -9.80 4.59 3.74
CA ILE A 238 -10.77 3.49 3.68
C ILE A 238 -11.44 3.37 5.05
N SER A 239 -12.78 3.35 5.07
CA SER A 239 -13.55 3.17 6.32
C SER A 239 -14.44 1.92 6.31
N ASN A 240 -14.62 1.32 5.13
CA ASN A 240 -15.28 0.03 4.97
C ASN A 240 -14.23 -1.09 4.92
N HIS A 241 -13.98 -1.75 6.05
CA HIS A 241 -12.99 -2.84 6.15
C HIS A 241 -13.59 -4.23 5.91
N SER A 242 -14.70 -4.31 5.17
CA SER A 242 -15.31 -5.60 4.83
C SER A 242 -14.45 -6.37 3.84
N PHE A 243 -14.40 -7.69 3.99
CA PHE A 243 -13.72 -8.55 3.01
C PHE A 243 -14.25 -8.34 1.59
N ALA A 244 -15.55 -8.05 1.42
CA ALA A 244 -16.13 -7.75 0.12
C ALA A 244 -15.47 -6.54 -0.57
N LEU A 245 -15.17 -5.47 0.18
CA LEU A 245 -14.45 -4.32 -0.40
C LEU A 245 -13.00 -4.68 -0.73
N VAL A 246 -12.27 -5.30 0.22
CA VAL A 246 -10.86 -5.69 0.00
C VAL A 246 -10.75 -6.59 -1.23
N LYS A 247 -11.67 -7.56 -1.37
CA LYS A 247 -11.72 -8.42 -2.54
C LYS A 247 -11.95 -7.63 -3.83
N LYS A 248 -12.92 -6.72 -3.84
CA LYS A 248 -13.20 -5.89 -5.03
C LYS A 248 -12.00 -5.01 -5.40
N LEU A 249 -11.28 -4.48 -4.43
CA LEU A 249 -10.04 -3.72 -4.62
C LEU A 249 -8.95 -4.59 -5.26
N ALA A 250 -8.68 -5.75 -4.68
CA ALA A 250 -7.67 -6.68 -5.15
C ALA A 250 -7.99 -7.18 -6.57
N ASP A 251 -9.24 -7.59 -6.81
CA ASP A 251 -9.72 -8.03 -8.12
C ASP A 251 -9.60 -6.91 -9.16
N SER A 252 -9.86 -5.65 -8.79
CA SER A 252 -9.77 -4.52 -9.71
C SER A 252 -8.35 -4.28 -10.21
N ILE A 253 -7.35 -4.42 -9.32
CA ILE A 253 -5.92 -4.34 -9.65
C ILE A 253 -5.51 -5.55 -10.49
N ALA A 254 -5.81 -6.76 -10.03
CA ALA A 254 -5.45 -8.01 -10.72
C ALA A 254 -6.04 -8.06 -12.14
N ASN A 255 -7.31 -7.72 -12.31
CA ASN A 255 -7.95 -7.70 -13.62
C ASN A 255 -7.32 -6.66 -14.55
N ALA A 256 -6.88 -5.52 -14.02
CA ALA A 256 -6.18 -4.52 -14.81
C ALA A 256 -4.78 -5.00 -15.21
N GLN A 257 -4.06 -5.71 -14.33
CA GLN A 257 -2.77 -6.34 -14.64
C GLN A 257 -2.92 -7.40 -15.73
N ILE A 258 -3.91 -8.29 -15.60
CA ILE A 258 -4.26 -9.30 -16.59
C ILE A 258 -4.59 -8.67 -17.95
N ALA A 259 -5.36 -7.57 -17.96
CA ALA A 259 -5.68 -6.84 -19.18
C ALA A 259 -4.45 -6.22 -19.88
N GLN A 260 -3.34 -6.04 -19.14
CA GLN A 260 -2.04 -5.60 -19.66
C GLN A 260 -1.05 -6.77 -19.91
N ASN A 261 -1.49 -8.03 -19.77
CA ASN A 261 -0.65 -9.23 -19.82
C ASN A 261 0.49 -9.21 -18.78
N LEU A 262 0.19 -8.71 -17.58
CA LEU A 262 1.08 -8.73 -16.43
C LEU A 262 0.63 -9.80 -15.44
N GLU A 263 1.59 -10.33 -14.67
CA GLU A 263 1.28 -11.22 -13.55
C GLU A 263 0.39 -10.48 -12.54
N PRO A 264 -0.76 -11.06 -12.13
CA PRO A 264 -1.64 -10.43 -11.15
C PRO A 264 -1.00 -10.40 -9.75
N ILE A 265 -1.36 -9.39 -8.97
CA ILE A 265 -0.97 -9.26 -7.56
C ILE A 265 -1.30 -10.52 -6.75
N GLY A 266 -0.37 -10.94 -5.91
CA GLY A 266 -0.48 -12.09 -5.02
C GLY A 266 0.53 -13.20 -5.31
N LEU A 267 0.27 -14.37 -4.72
CA LEU A 267 1.12 -15.56 -4.82
C LEU A 267 0.36 -16.78 -5.35
N GLY A 268 -0.74 -16.59 -6.09
CA GLY A 268 -1.66 -17.69 -6.45
C GLY A 268 -0.98 -18.92 -7.07
N GLY A 269 0.06 -18.70 -7.89
CA GLY A 269 0.88 -19.73 -8.53
C GLY A 269 2.21 -20.07 -7.83
N TYR A 270 2.56 -19.38 -6.74
CA TYR A 270 3.90 -19.44 -6.16
C TYR A 270 4.26 -20.84 -5.64
N HIS A 271 5.47 -21.31 -5.97
CA HIS A 271 5.91 -22.64 -5.60
C HIS A 271 6.00 -22.82 -4.07
N GLY A 272 5.46 -23.94 -3.59
CA GLY A 272 5.47 -24.27 -2.16
C GLY A 272 4.43 -23.53 -1.31
N LEU A 273 3.58 -22.70 -1.93
CA LEU A 273 2.48 -22.03 -1.24
C LEU A 273 1.44 -23.04 -0.72
N GLN A 274 1.14 -22.95 0.58
CA GLN A 274 0.18 -23.81 1.27
C GLN A 274 -0.41 -23.09 2.50
N ASN A 275 -1.51 -23.64 3.04
CA ASN A 275 -2.13 -23.19 4.28
C ASN A 275 -2.52 -21.69 4.26
N VAL A 276 -3.10 -21.23 3.15
CA VAL A 276 -3.54 -19.84 2.99
C VAL A 276 -4.81 -19.58 3.81
N ARG A 277 -4.80 -18.51 4.59
CA ARG A 277 -5.91 -18.05 5.42
C ARG A 277 -6.15 -16.56 5.18
N ARG A 278 -7.42 -16.17 5.16
CA ARG A 278 -7.82 -14.77 5.00
C ARG A 278 -9.00 -14.44 5.91
N LEU A 279 -8.90 -13.33 6.62
CA LEU A 279 -10.00 -12.83 7.44
C LEU A 279 -11.21 -12.52 6.54
N GLY A 280 -12.32 -13.17 6.84
CA GLY A 280 -13.56 -13.05 6.08
C GLY A 280 -13.68 -14.03 4.90
N ASP A 281 -12.70 -14.90 4.65
CA ASP A 281 -12.81 -15.97 3.65
C ASP A 281 -12.36 -17.35 4.18
N PRO A 282 -13.32 -18.25 4.47
CA PRO A 282 -13.01 -19.62 4.89
C PRO A 282 -12.53 -20.54 3.74
N HIS A 283 -12.46 -20.04 2.50
CA HIS A 283 -12.07 -20.81 1.32
C HIS A 283 -10.68 -20.44 0.77
N ALA A 284 -9.96 -19.50 1.39
CA ALA A 284 -8.70 -18.96 0.87
C ALA A 284 -7.69 -20.04 0.42
N ASP A 285 -7.48 -21.12 1.19
CA ASP A 285 -6.53 -22.17 0.79
C ASP A 285 -6.98 -23.01 -0.43
N ARG A 286 -8.30 -23.11 -0.65
CA ARG A 286 -8.88 -23.87 -1.77
C ARG A 286 -9.08 -23.01 -3.01
N LEU A 287 -9.36 -21.73 -2.82
CA LEU A 287 -9.70 -20.76 -3.86
C LEU A 287 -8.85 -19.51 -3.64
N ARG A 288 -7.56 -19.64 -3.92
CA ARG A 288 -6.58 -18.56 -3.77
C ARG A 288 -6.92 -17.40 -4.68
N GLN A 289 -6.93 -16.20 -4.13
CA GLN A 289 -7.33 -14.98 -4.78
C GLN A 289 -6.35 -13.85 -4.47
N PRO A 290 -6.31 -12.78 -5.29
CA PRO A 290 -5.50 -11.59 -5.02
C PRO A 290 -5.69 -11.02 -3.60
N ALA A 291 -6.91 -11.08 -3.06
CA ALA A 291 -7.26 -10.57 -1.73
C ALA A 291 -6.56 -11.30 -0.57
N ASP A 292 -6.08 -12.53 -0.80
CA ASP A 292 -5.39 -13.32 0.23
C ASP A 292 -3.99 -12.78 0.54
N PHE A 293 -3.48 -11.89 -0.32
CA PHE A 293 -2.12 -11.33 -0.26
C PHE A 293 -2.12 -9.80 -0.25
N TYR A 294 -3.27 -9.17 0.05
CA TYR A 294 -3.44 -7.72 -0.02
C TYR A 294 -4.31 -7.19 1.13
N SER A 295 -3.81 -6.19 1.87
CA SER A 295 -4.60 -5.41 2.82
C SER A 295 -4.26 -3.92 2.67
N PRO A 296 -5.08 -3.18 1.90
CA PRO A 296 -4.92 -1.75 1.72
C PRO A 296 -5.64 -0.92 2.77
N ASP A 297 -6.29 -1.55 3.76
CA ASP A 297 -7.33 -0.95 4.60
C ASP A 297 -7.02 -1.04 6.10
N THR A 298 -5.76 -1.34 6.45
CA THR A 298 -5.36 -1.60 7.84
C THR A 298 -4.07 -0.92 8.19
N PHE A 299 -3.92 -0.54 9.47
CA PHE A 299 -2.60 -0.37 10.04
C PHE A 299 -2.10 -1.74 10.47
N ASN A 300 -0.97 -2.19 9.94
CA ASN A 300 -0.56 -3.59 10.04
C ASN A 300 0.95 -3.78 10.11
N TYR A 301 1.32 -5.01 10.43
CA TYR A 301 2.69 -5.53 10.36
C TYR A 301 2.65 -7.01 9.96
N ASN A 302 3.78 -7.54 9.48
CA ASN A 302 3.91 -8.95 9.14
C ASN A 302 4.87 -9.64 10.13
N VAL A 303 4.47 -10.81 10.62
CA VAL A 303 5.31 -11.73 11.39
C VAL A 303 5.82 -12.81 10.46
N LEU A 304 7.12 -13.09 10.54
CA LEU A 304 7.80 -14.10 9.73
C LEU A 304 8.35 -15.18 10.66
N ASP A 305 7.70 -16.34 10.66
CA ASP A 305 8.09 -17.49 11.47
C ASP A 305 8.75 -18.56 10.59
N VAL A 306 10.04 -18.81 10.80
CA VAL A 306 10.75 -19.92 10.16
C VAL A 306 10.67 -21.14 11.07
N SER A 307 10.21 -22.28 10.53
CA SER A 307 10.13 -23.54 11.28
C SER A 307 11.49 -23.95 11.83
N ALA A 308 11.50 -24.72 12.92
CA ALA A 308 12.75 -25.15 13.56
C ALA A 308 13.70 -25.94 12.64
N ASP A 309 13.16 -26.61 11.62
CA ASP A 309 13.94 -27.31 10.59
C ASP A 309 14.32 -26.43 9.37
N GLY A 310 13.97 -25.14 9.41
CA GLY A 310 14.20 -24.16 8.37
C GLY A 310 13.30 -24.29 7.13
N LYS A 311 12.45 -25.32 7.03
CA LYS A 311 11.81 -25.69 5.76
C LYS A 311 10.55 -24.92 5.42
N ILE A 312 9.92 -24.28 6.39
CA ILE A 312 8.65 -23.58 6.21
C ILE A 312 8.83 -22.15 6.72
N LEU A 313 8.56 -21.18 5.86
CA LEU A 313 8.30 -19.80 6.26
C LEU A 313 6.79 -19.63 6.40
N THR A 314 6.33 -19.27 7.58
CA THR A 314 4.96 -18.79 7.80
C THR A 314 4.99 -17.26 7.82
N VAL A 315 4.18 -16.64 6.97
CA VAL A 315 3.94 -15.20 7.00
C VAL A 315 2.54 -14.98 7.54
N THR A 316 2.42 -14.11 8.55
CA THR A 316 1.13 -13.72 9.09
C THR A 316 1.05 -12.21 9.20
N SER A 317 0.05 -11.62 8.54
CA SER A 317 -0.26 -10.21 8.66
C SER A 317 -1.23 -10.00 9.81
N TYR A 318 -0.86 -9.13 10.74
CA TYR A 318 -1.70 -8.67 11.84
C TYR A 318 -1.95 -7.18 11.71
N GLY A 319 -3.12 -6.73 12.15
CA GLY A 319 -3.40 -5.31 12.18
C GLY A 319 -4.73 -4.94 12.77
N ILE A 320 -4.97 -3.64 12.79
CA ILE A 320 -6.22 -2.99 13.15
C ILE A 320 -6.83 -2.33 11.92
N ASN A 321 -8.12 -1.99 11.98
CA ASN A 321 -8.72 -1.14 10.94
C ASN A 321 -7.90 0.15 10.82
N SER A 322 -7.64 0.60 9.59
CA SER A 322 -7.17 1.97 9.43
C SER A 322 -8.26 2.93 9.87
N THR A 323 -7.86 4.12 10.27
CA THR A 323 -8.79 5.12 10.78
C THR A 323 -8.67 6.39 9.99
N VAL A 324 -9.75 7.14 9.96
CA VAL A 324 -9.79 8.48 9.38
C VAL A 324 -8.63 9.35 9.90
N GLN A 325 -8.16 10.29 9.08
CA GLN A 325 -7.10 11.20 9.46
C GLN A 325 -7.43 11.92 10.78
N ASN A 326 -6.43 12.04 11.67
CA ASN A 326 -6.58 12.60 13.01
C ASN A 326 -7.61 11.87 13.89
N GLY A 327 -7.94 10.61 13.58
CA GLY A 327 -8.81 9.78 14.43
C GLY A 327 -8.17 9.44 15.77
N PHE A 328 -6.83 9.35 15.82
CA PHE A 328 -6.04 8.93 16.98
C PHE A 328 -6.60 7.68 17.67
N VAL A 329 -7.26 6.81 16.92
CA VAL A 329 -7.84 5.58 17.45
C VAL A 329 -6.70 4.62 17.69
N GLU A 330 -6.46 4.32 18.96
CA GLU A 330 -5.46 3.36 19.36
C GLU A 330 -5.97 1.92 19.21
N TYR A 331 -5.06 0.97 19.36
CA TYR A 331 -5.44 -0.41 19.63
C TYR A 331 -6.36 -0.46 20.86
N ASP A 332 -7.47 -1.18 20.73
CA ASP A 332 -8.36 -1.48 21.84
C ASP A 332 -8.89 -2.91 21.68
N PRO A 333 -8.65 -3.82 22.65
CA PRO A 333 -9.09 -5.21 22.55
C PRO A 333 -10.60 -5.37 22.36
N PHE A 334 -11.41 -4.35 22.65
CA PHE A 334 -12.86 -4.39 22.49
C PHE A 334 -13.35 -3.68 21.23
N ASN A 335 -12.93 -2.43 21.00
CA ASN A 335 -13.48 -1.61 19.91
C ASN A 335 -12.59 -1.54 18.66
N ASN A 336 -11.28 -1.82 18.76
CA ASN A 336 -10.36 -1.86 17.62
C ASN A 336 -9.26 -2.92 17.84
N PRO A 337 -9.64 -4.21 17.93
CA PRO A 337 -8.69 -5.25 18.29
C PRO A 337 -7.76 -5.54 17.11
N GLU A 338 -6.49 -5.78 17.45
CA GLU A 338 -5.58 -6.48 16.56
C GLU A 338 -6.17 -7.84 16.17
N ARG A 339 -6.00 -8.21 14.90
CA ARG A 339 -6.46 -9.48 14.37
C ARG A 339 -5.56 -9.98 13.25
N GLU A 340 -5.53 -11.29 13.06
CA GLU A 340 -4.95 -11.92 11.87
C GLU A 340 -5.75 -11.44 10.64
N LEU A 341 -5.08 -10.81 9.69
CA LEU A 341 -5.67 -10.29 8.45
C LEU A 341 -5.60 -11.35 7.35
N PHE A 342 -4.42 -11.94 7.17
CA PHE A 342 -4.17 -13.08 6.32
C PHE A 342 -2.91 -13.81 6.77
N SER A 343 -2.76 -15.07 6.38
CA SER A 343 -1.58 -15.89 6.64
C SER A 343 -1.36 -16.88 5.53
N PHE A 344 -0.10 -17.23 5.26
CA PHE A 344 0.25 -18.30 4.34
C PHE A 344 1.58 -18.93 4.74
N GLN A 345 1.84 -20.12 4.21
CA GLN A 345 3.12 -20.79 4.35
C GLN A 345 3.77 -21.01 2.99
N ILE A 346 5.08 -20.80 2.95
CA ILE A 346 5.93 -21.22 1.84
C ILE A 346 6.82 -22.35 2.32
N LYS A 347 6.65 -23.52 1.70
CA LYS A 347 7.60 -24.61 1.83
C LYS A 347 8.79 -24.35 0.92
N ARG A 348 10.00 -24.36 1.50
CA ARG A 348 11.24 -24.18 0.73
C ARG A 348 11.33 -25.16 -0.44
N HIS A 349 12.02 -24.75 -1.50
CA HIS A 349 12.43 -25.71 -2.52
C HIS A 349 13.36 -26.79 -1.91
N PRO A 350 13.24 -28.07 -2.33
CA PRO A 350 14.08 -29.17 -1.84
C PRO A 350 15.58 -28.93 -1.93
#